data_AF-A0A537FHC8-F1
#
_entry.id   AF-A0A537FHC8-F1
#
_cell.length_a   1.000
_cell.length_b   1.000
_cell.length_c   1.000
_cell.angle_alpha   90.00
_cell.angle_beta   90.00
_cell.angle_gamma   90.00
#
_symmetry.space_group_name_H-M   'P 1'
#
loop_
_entity.id
_entity.type
_entity.pdbx_description
1 polymer ?
#
loop_
_entity_poly.entity_id
_entity_poly.type
_entity_poly.pdbx_seq_one_letter_code
_entity_poly.pdbx_strand_id
1 'polypeptide(L)'
;MWAGSRVFWTRLQGIWTRRLAQPIVDVASKQVQGVLRDVDGNATQEAGKASASIREEFESLKRDAVVAMASFVEKLSEEHSLSVDFALGRERFQKLLWVNDRINRPVEEVLAMGLQDLESNLKALRELAEKMGPGQTIASVVDGIQEIHPTAHRLIDETAEGLRDLELWLREHDLVSIPAGTKVRVVPTPMHMRATTTAAMSSPGPFEKEGLEGLYYVTPAEDSWDPKTREEWLRHLNYVTLKDISIHEVFPGHFTHRVFQREFGKSMTRKAYWNYAFGEGWAHYCEEMMLDEGYGNDALRLIQLKEALLRDCRFIVSFWMHTQGLGVDQARQFIMENAYMETLPAEREALRGTFDHSYYGYTLGKLFIKKAREHFFQTHPSASAREFHDRLLGLGGVPVGLLEELIV
;
A
#
# COMPACT_ATOMS: atom_id res chain seq x y z
N MET A 1 -1.71 16.85 22.21
CA MET A 1 -2.21 16.77 20.82
C MET A 1 -3.52 17.56 20.64
N TRP A 2 -4.52 17.39 21.51
CA TRP A 2 -5.85 18.01 21.37
C TRP A 2 -5.92 19.53 21.61
N ALA A 3 -5.05 20.12 22.43
CA ALA A 3 -5.03 21.59 22.62
C ALA A 3 -4.73 22.37 21.32
N GLY A 4 -4.12 21.72 20.32
CA GLY A 4 -3.86 22.30 19.00
C GLY A 4 -4.95 21.99 17.96
N SER A 5 -5.93 21.13 18.25
CA SER A 5 -6.91 20.66 17.25
C SER A 5 -7.80 21.80 16.76
N ARG A 6 -8.31 22.64 17.68
CA ARG A 6 -9.13 23.80 17.32
C ARG A 6 -8.36 24.77 16.43
N VAL A 7 -7.12 25.08 16.78
CA VAL A 7 -6.25 25.97 15.98
C VAL A 7 -5.95 25.34 14.62
N PHE A 8 -5.72 24.03 14.56
CA PHE A 8 -5.49 23.29 13.32
C PHE A 8 -6.71 23.38 12.40
N TRP A 9 -7.91 23.02 12.87
CA TRP A 9 -9.14 23.04 12.08
C TRP A 9 -9.53 24.44 11.63
N THR A 10 -9.40 25.45 12.50
CA THR A 10 -9.64 26.86 12.13
C THR A 10 -8.62 27.37 11.11
N ARG A 11 -7.35 27.02 11.23
CA ARG A 11 -6.34 27.38 10.21
C ARG A 11 -6.62 26.68 8.89
N LEU A 12 -7.04 25.42 8.92
CA LEU A 12 -7.35 24.66 7.72
C LEU A 12 -8.44 25.37 6.90
N GLN A 13 -9.52 25.83 7.55
CA GLN A 13 -10.61 26.58 6.92
C GLN A 13 -10.13 27.83 6.16
N GLY A 14 -9.09 28.52 6.65
CA GLY A 14 -8.57 29.74 6.04
C GLY A 14 -7.75 29.55 4.75
N ILE A 15 -7.44 28.31 4.35
CA ILE A 15 -6.52 28.01 3.23
C ILE A 15 -7.27 27.60 1.95
N TRP A 16 -8.58 27.38 2.03
CA TRP A 16 -9.33 26.65 1.00
C TRP A 16 -9.93 27.57 -0.06
N THR A 17 -9.96 27.09 -1.30
CA THR A 17 -10.63 27.79 -2.42
C THR A 17 -12.14 27.78 -2.25
N ARG A 18 -12.85 28.75 -2.84
CA ARG A 18 -14.33 28.80 -2.82
C ARG A 18 -15.03 27.59 -3.49
N ARG A 19 -14.29 26.79 -4.26
CA ARG A 19 -14.78 25.60 -4.96
C ARG A 19 -13.96 24.39 -4.54
N LEU A 20 -14.62 23.30 -4.16
CA LEU A 20 -14.01 22.03 -3.71
C LEU A 20 -14.48 20.88 -4.59
N ALA A 21 -13.65 19.83 -4.69
CA ALA A 21 -14.02 18.60 -5.38
C ALA A 21 -14.94 17.74 -4.49
N GLN A 22 -16.17 17.50 -4.95
CA GLN A 22 -17.20 16.72 -4.27
C GLN A 22 -16.70 15.33 -3.84
N PRO A 23 -16.02 14.54 -4.69
CA PRO A 23 -15.54 13.21 -4.27
C PRO A 23 -14.57 13.28 -3.10
N ILE A 24 -13.72 14.31 -3.04
CA ILE A 24 -12.77 14.52 -1.95
C ILE A 24 -13.51 14.90 -0.67
N VAL A 25 -14.51 15.77 -0.76
CA VAL A 25 -15.34 16.19 0.39
C VAL A 25 -16.13 15.01 0.94
N ASP A 26 -16.70 14.16 0.09
CA ASP A 26 -17.46 12.97 0.51
C ASP A 26 -16.57 11.97 1.28
N VAL A 27 -15.36 11.73 0.77
CA VAL A 27 -14.40 10.84 1.42
C VAL A 27 -13.91 11.44 2.74
N ALA A 28 -13.54 12.73 2.76
CA ALA A 28 -13.11 13.42 3.96
C ALA A 28 -14.20 13.39 5.05
N SER A 29 -15.45 13.60 4.66
CA SER A 29 -16.60 13.54 5.58
C SER A 29 -16.75 12.16 6.21
N LYS A 30 -16.67 11.09 5.39
CA LYS A 30 -16.70 9.70 5.88
C LYS A 30 -15.53 9.38 6.81
N GLN A 31 -14.32 9.85 6.49
CA GLN A 31 -13.14 9.66 7.34
C GLN A 31 -13.29 10.36 8.69
N VAL A 32 -13.74 11.61 8.71
CA VAL A 32 -13.98 12.35 9.96
C VAL A 32 -15.06 11.68 10.80
N GLN A 33 -16.15 11.21 10.19
CA GLN A 33 -17.18 10.41 10.89
C GLN A 33 -16.61 9.10 11.47
N GLY A 34 -15.65 8.48 10.78
CA GLY A 34 -14.89 7.33 11.30
C GLY A 34 -14.11 7.68 12.56
N VAL A 35 -13.32 8.76 12.52
CA VAL A 35 -12.53 9.25 13.66
C VAL A 35 -13.43 9.62 14.84
N LEU A 36 -14.55 10.29 14.60
CA LEU A 36 -15.52 10.64 15.65
C LEU A 36 -16.03 9.39 16.39
N ARG A 37 -16.37 8.32 15.66
CA ARG A 37 -16.81 7.05 16.26
C ARG A 37 -15.69 6.37 17.05
N ASP A 38 -14.45 6.39 16.57
CA ASP A 38 -13.30 5.80 17.29
C ASP A 38 -12.98 6.55 18.59
N VAL A 39 -13.09 7.88 18.56
CA VAL A 39 -12.90 8.74 19.74
C VAL A 39 -13.94 8.45 20.83
N ASP A 40 -15.21 8.31 20.44
CA ASP A 40 -16.29 7.96 21.39
C ASP A 40 -16.25 6.49 21.83
N GLY A 41 -15.68 5.61 21.01
CA GLY A 41 -15.50 4.18 21.31
C GLY A 41 -14.16 3.89 21.98
N ASN A 42 -13.20 3.42 21.17
CA ASN A 42 -11.93 2.87 21.63
C ASN A 42 -11.13 3.85 22.50
N ALA A 43 -11.01 5.12 22.09
CA ALA A 43 -10.22 6.09 22.84
C ALA A 43 -10.81 6.37 24.22
N THR A 44 -12.15 6.44 24.31
CA THR A 44 -12.87 6.61 25.58
C THR A 44 -12.69 5.38 26.49
N GLN A 45 -12.73 4.18 25.91
CA GLN A 45 -12.48 2.94 26.66
C GLN A 45 -11.05 2.89 27.24
N GLU A 46 -10.04 3.28 26.45
CA GLU A 46 -8.66 3.35 26.91
C GLU A 46 -8.44 4.42 27.97
N ALA A 47 -9.02 5.62 27.81
CA ALA A 47 -8.99 6.67 28.83
C ALA A 47 -9.67 6.24 30.14
N GLY A 48 -10.66 5.35 30.05
CA GLY A 48 -11.30 4.70 31.20
C GLY A 48 -10.33 3.92 32.10
N LYS A 49 -9.17 3.50 31.59
CA LYS A 49 -8.14 2.78 32.36
C LYS A 49 -7.19 3.72 33.12
N ALA A 50 -7.23 5.02 32.82
CA ALA A 50 -6.37 6.02 33.44
C ALA A 50 -6.92 6.54 34.78
N SER A 51 -6.12 7.37 35.47
CA SER A 51 -6.52 8.07 36.69
C SER A 51 -7.70 9.01 36.45
N ALA A 52 -8.42 9.36 37.52
CA ALA A 52 -9.56 10.28 37.43
C ALA A 52 -9.17 11.63 36.80
N SER A 53 -8.01 12.19 37.16
CA SER A 53 -7.52 13.46 36.61
C SER A 53 -7.27 13.39 35.10
N ILE A 54 -6.64 12.31 34.62
CA ILE A 54 -6.36 12.11 33.20
C ILE A 54 -7.67 11.88 32.43
N ARG A 55 -8.61 11.14 33.02
CA ARG A 55 -9.92 10.89 32.42
C ARG A 55 -10.74 12.17 32.29
N GLU A 56 -10.77 13.00 33.32
CA GLU A 56 -11.45 14.30 33.27
C GLU A 56 -10.83 15.24 32.23
N GLU A 57 -9.50 15.29 32.16
CA GLU A 57 -8.79 16.06 31.14
C GLU A 57 -9.10 15.54 29.73
N PHE A 58 -9.06 14.21 29.52
CA PHE A 58 -9.42 13.58 28.26
C PHE A 58 -10.85 13.91 27.85
N GLU A 59 -11.83 13.76 28.75
CA GLU A 59 -13.23 14.06 28.45
C GLU A 59 -13.45 15.53 28.10
N SER A 60 -12.73 16.45 28.74
CA SER A 60 -12.78 17.87 28.39
C SER A 60 -12.22 18.12 26.98
N LEU A 61 -11.04 17.59 26.68
CA LEU A 61 -10.39 17.76 25.38
C LEU A 61 -11.14 17.05 24.24
N LYS A 62 -11.76 15.90 24.54
CA LYS A 62 -12.59 15.14 23.61
C LYS A 62 -13.78 15.96 23.13
N ARG A 63 -14.54 16.57 24.05
CA ARG A 63 -15.70 17.40 23.71
C ARG A 63 -15.32 18.51 22.74
N ASP A 64 -14.26 19.26 23.04
CA ASP A 64 -13.81 20.36 22.19
C ASP A 64 -13.40 19.88 20.79
N ALA A 65 -12.73 18.72 20.72
CA ALA A 65 -12.27 18.17 19.45
C ALA A 65 -13.40 17.60 18.60
N VAL A 66 -14.37 16.89 19.21
CA VAL A 66 -15.57 16.38 18.55
C VAL A 66 -16.37 17.52 17.94
N VAL A 67 -16.59 18.60 18.69
CA VAL A 67 -17.28 19.81 18.20
C VAL A 67 -16.51 20.43 17.03
N ALA A 68 -15.18 20.55 17.14
CA ALA A 68 -14.36 21.13 16.07
C ALA A 68 -14.39 20.29 14.78
N MET A 69 -14.31 18.97 14.89
CA MET A 69 -14.34 18.05 13.74
C MET A 69 -15.72 17.99 13.07
N ALA A 70 -16.81 17.93 13.86
CA ALA A 70 -18.16 17.95 13.33
C ALA A 70 -18.45 19.28 12.61
N SER A 71 -18.12 20.40 13.25
CA SER A 71 -18.28 21.73 12.64
C SER A 71 -17.43 21.90 11.38
N PHE A 72 -16.24 21.29 11.32
CA PHE A 72 -15.42 21.31 10.12
C PHE A 72 -16.14 20.65 8.94
N VAL A 73 -16.70 19.45 9.12
CA VAL A 73 -17.41 18.71 8.06
C VAL A 73 -18.65 19.46 7.58
N GLU A 74 -19.47 19.99 8.49
CA GLU A 74 -20.65 20.78 8.14
C GLU A 74 -20.28 21.99 7.27
N LYS A 75 -19.24 22.72 7.67
CA LYS A 75 -18.77 23.91 6.96
C LYS A 75 -18.19 23.64 5.58
N LEU A 76 -17.63 22.44 5.33
CA LEU A 76 -17.12 22.09 4.01
C LEU A 76 -18.22 22.15 2.94
N SER A 77 -19.44 21.76 3.28
CA SER A 77 -20.58 21.78 2.36
C SER A 77 -21.37 23.09 2.38
N GLU A 78 -21.34 23.84 3.49
CA GLU A 78 -22.07 25.12 3.62
C GLU A 78 -21.30 26.32 3.06
N GLU A 79 -19.99 26.37 3.27
CA GLU A 79 -19.16 27.55 2.95
C GLU A 79 -18.50 27.48 1.56
N HIS A 80 -18.56 26.31 0.89
CA HIS A 80 -17.92 26.09 -0.40
C HIS A 80 -18.88 25.52 -1.44
N SER A 81 -18.69 25.91 -2.70
CA SER A 81 -19.38 25.26 -3.82
C SER A 81 -18.69 23.93 -4.17
N LEU A 82 -19.48 22.89 -4.40
CA LEU A 82 -18.95 21.56 -4.70
C LEU A 82 -18.95 21.31 -6.21
N SER A 83 -17.93 20.60 -6.67
CA SER A 83 -17.65 20.34 -8.08
C SER A 83 -17.32 18.88 -8.30
N VAL A 84 -17.80 18.29 -9.39
CA VAL A 84 -17.30 16.97 -9.81
C VAL A 84 -15.89 17.02 -10.41
N ASP A 85 -15.36 18.22 -10.66
CA ASP A 85 -13.99 18.41 -11.16
C ASP A 85 -12.95 18.25 -10.03
N PHE A 86 -12.19 17.15 -10.09
CA PHE A 86 -11.09 16.81 -9.19
C PHE A 86 -9.73 16.74 -9.92
N ALA A 87 -9.71 16.94 -11.23
CA ALA A 87 -8.51 16.70 -12.02
C ALA A 87 -7.43 17.76 -11.73
N LEU A 88 -6.16 17.34 -11.63
CA LEU A 88 -5.06 18.28 -11.46
C LEU A 88 -4.79 19.08 -12.75
N GLY A 89 -5.09 18.48 -13.90
CA GLY A 89 -4.68 18.96 -15.21
C GLY A 89 -3.26 18.51 -15.57
N ARG A 90 -3.02 18.31 -16.87
CA ARG A 90 -1.75 17.77 -17.40
C ARG A 90 -0.51 18.49 -16.87
N GLU A 91 -0.49 19.82 -16.85
CA GLU A 91 0.68 20.60 -16.44
C GLU A 91 1.06 20.35 -14.97
N ARG A 92 0.06 20.38 -14.07
CA ARG A 92 0.29 20.11 -12.64
C ARG A 92 0.66 18.65 -12.40
N PHE A 93 0.08 17.73 -13.16
CA PHE A 93 0.42 16.31 -13.08
C PHE A 93 1.86 16.04 -13.56
N GLN A 94 2.32 16.66 -14.65
CA GLN A 94 3.72 16.60 -15.06
C GLN A 94 4.66 17.12 -13.98
N LYS A 95 4.28 18.23 -13.33
CA LYS A 95 5.06 18.79 -12.21
C LYS A 95 5.06 17.86 -10.99
N LEU A 96 3.94 17.19 -10.70
CA LEU A 96 3.83 16.20 -9.63
C LEU A 96 4.82 15.05 -9.83
N LEU A 97 4.88 14.48 -11.05
CA LEU A 97 5.83 13.42 -11.40
C LEU A 97 7.30 13.84 -11.17
N TRP A 98 7.63 15.10 -11.44
CA TRP A 98 8.96 15.62 -11.15
C TRP A 98 9.21 15.87 -9.66
N VAL A 99 8.25 16.48 -8.95
CA VAL A 99 8.41 16.85 -7.53
C VAL A 99 8.53 15.60 -6.66
N ASN A 100 7.67 14.60 -6.90
CA ASN A 100 7.67 13.38 -6.11
C ASN A 100 8.83 12.47 -6.50
N ASP A 101 8.96 12.22 -7.81
CA ASP A 101 9.70 11.06 -8.31
C ASP A 101 10.85 11.42 -9.26
N ARG A 102 11.09 12.72 -9.48
CA ARG A 102 12.14 13.24 -10.39
C ARG A 102 11.99 12.76 -11.83
N ILE A 103 10.77 12.44 -12.25
CA ILE A 103 10.49 12.03 -13.62
C ILE A 103 10.39 13.26 -14.52
N ASN A 104 11.36 13.40 -15.43
CA ASN A 104 11.35 14.44 -16.47
C ASN A 104 10.67 13.98 -17.78
N ARG A 105 10.37 12.68 -17.91
CA ARG A 105 9.70 12.13 -19.10
C ARG A 105 8.28 12.71 -19.23
N PRO A 106 7.79 13.00 -20.46
CA PRO A 106 6.42 13.40 -20.69
C PRO A 106 5.40 12.43 -20.08
N VAL A 107 4.30 12.96 -19.54
CA VAL A 107 3.17 12.19 -18.99
C VAL A 107 2.77 11.04 -19.93
N GLU A 108 2.70 11.30 -21.23
CA GLU A 108 2.26 10.34 -22.24
C GLU A 108 3.23 9.16 -22.39
N GLU A 109 4.55 9.40 -22.31
CA GLU A 109 5.56 8.35 -22.34
C GLU A 109 5.52 7.49 -21.08
N VAL A 110 5.29 8.11 -19.92
CA VAL A 110 5.18 7.39 -18.65
C VAL A 110 3.89 6.56 -18.63
N LEU A 111 2.78 7.11 -19.13
CA LEU A 111 1.52 6.38 -19.29
C LEU A 111 1.68 5.15 -20.19
N ALA A 112 2.39 5.30 -21.32
CA ALA A 112 2.64 4.20 -22.25
C ALA A 112 3.37 3.02 -21.58
N MET A 113 4.28 3.29 -20.64
CA MET A 113 4.95 2.22 -19.88
C MET A 113 3.95 1.42 -19.03
N GLY A 114 3.03 2.08 -18.33
CA GLY A 114 2.02 1.40 -17.53
C GLY A 114 1.01 0.61 -18.37
N LEU A 115 0.63 1.13 -19.55
CA LEU A 115 -0.22 0.41 -20.50
C LEU A 115 0.46 -0.86 -21.02
N GLN A 116 1.77 -0.80 -21.29
CA GLN A 116 2.54 -1.95 -21.72
C GLN A 116 2.69 -3.02 -20.62
N ASP A 117 2.87 -2.60 -19.36
CA ASP A 117 2.92 -3.53 -18.22
C ASP A 117 1.57 -4.22 -18.02
N LEU A 118 0.46 -3.46 -18.08
CA LEU A 118 -0.90 -4.00 -18.00
C LEU A 118 -1.15 -5.07 -19.08
N GLU A 119 -0.81 -4.77 -20.34
CA GLU A 119 -0.99 -5.72 -21.45
C GLU A 119 -0.20 -7.01 -21.22
N SER A 120 1.05 -6.87 -20.77
CA SER A 120 1.94 -7.99 -20.48
C SER A 120 1.40 -8.86 -19.34
N ASN A 121 0.97 -8.23 -18.24
CA ASN A 121 0.41 -8.91 -17.07
C ASN A 121 -0.94 -9.59 -17.39
N LEU A 122 -1.80 -8.96 -18.21
CA LEU A 122 -3.07 -9.55 -18.67
C LEU A 122 -2.83 -10.79 -19.51
N LYS A 123 -1.85 -10.74 -20.42
CA LYS A 123 -1.47 -11.88 -21.24
C LYS A 123 -0.97 -13.03 -20.36
N ALA A 124 -0.01 -12.75 -19.46
CA ALA A 124 0.56 -13.75 -18.57
C ALA A 124 -0.51 -14.39 -17.67
N LEU A 125 -1.44 -13.59 -17.13
CA LEU A 125 -2.53 -14.09 -16.29
C LEU A 125 -3.45 -15.03 -17.05
N ARG A 126 -3.85 -14.66 -18.28
CA ARG A 126 -4.73 -15.49 -19.12
C ARG A 126 -4.08 -16.82 -19.50
N GLU A 127 -2.81 -16.79 -19.91
CA GLU A 127 -2.05 -17.99 -20.25
C GLU A 127 -1.90 -18.92 -19.03
N LEU A 128 -1.60 -18.36 -17.87
CA LEU A 128 -1.45 -19.12 -16.62
C LEU A 128 -2.78 -19.68 -16.12
N ALA A 129 -3.86 -18.90 -16.18
CA ALA A 129 -5.19 -19.37 -15.78
C ALA A 129 -5.66 -20.52 -16.67
N GLU A 130 -5.45 -20.44 -17.99
CA GLU A 130 -5.77 -21.54 -18.92
C GLU A 130 -4.91 -22.79 -18.64
N LYS A 131 -3.63 -22.62 -18.29
CA LYS A 131 -2.77 -23.73 -17.86
C LYS A 131 -3.29 -24.41 -16.59
N MET A 132 -3.73 -23.63 -15.60
CA MET A 132 -4.16 -24.13 -14.29
C MET A 132 -5.57 -24.73 -14.33
N GLY A 133 -6.47 -24.17 -15.13
CA GLY A 133 -7.86 -24.62 -15.26
C GLY A 133 -8.35 -24.44 -16.70
N PRO A 134 -8.02 -25.37 -17.61
CA PRO A 134 -8.42 -25.26 -19.02
C PRO A 134 -9.94 -25.06 -19.18
N GLY A 135 -10.33 -24.00 -19.89
CA GLY A 135 -11.74 -23.65 -20.10
C GLY A 135 -12.48 -23.09 -18.88
N GLN A 136 -11.80 -22.90 -17.74
CA GLN A 136 -12.37 -22.20 -16.58
C GLN A 136 -12.21 -20.68 -16.71
N THR A 137 -13.02 -19.93 -15.98
CA THR A 137 -12.81 -18.49 -15.82
C THR A 137 -11.68 -18.23 -14.82
N ILE A 138 -10.99 -17.10 -14.97
CA ILE A 138 -9.97 -16.66 -13.99
C ILE A 138 -10.56 -16.62 -12.56
N ALA A 139 -11.81 -16.15 -12.41
CA ALA A 139 -12.51 -16.14 -11.14
C ALA A 139 -12.63 -17.55 -10.53
N SER A 140 -13.01 -18.55 -11.32
CA SER A 140 -13.10 -19.94 -10.86
C SER A 140 -11.75 -20.53 -10.43
N VAL A 141 -10.66 -20.16 -11.13
CA VAL A 141 -9.31 -20.59 -10.74
C VAL A 141 -8.90 -19.95 -9.42
N VAL A 142 -9.17 -18.64 -9.25
CA VAL A 142 -8.94 -17.92 -8.00
C VAL A 142 -9.76 -18.49 -6.86
N ASP A 143 -11.05 -18.79 -7.08
CA ASP A 143 -11.92 -19.40 -6.07
C ASP A 143 -11.33 -20.73 -5.58
N GLY A 144 -10.81 -21.55 -6.49
CA GLY A 144 -10.13 -22.81 -6.13
C GLY A 144 -8.87 -22.62 -5.28
N ILE A 145 -8.10 -21.55 -5.51
CA ILE A 145 -6.94 -21.20 -4.68
C ILE A 145 -7.41 -20.78 -3.27
N GLN A 146 -8.51 -20.03 -3.19
CA GLN A 146 -9.04 -19.49 -1.95
C GLN A 146 -9.66 -20.54 -1.03
N GLU A 147 -10.04 -21.73 -1.55
CA GLU A 147 -10.54 -22.86 -0.73
C GLU A 147 -9.53 -23.33 0.33
N ILE A 148 -8.23 -23.18 0.06
CA ILE A 148 -7.18 -23.68 0.95
C ILE A 148 -6.66 -22.51 1.77
N HIS A 149 -7.25 -22.32 2.95
CA HIS A 149 -6.93 -21.24 3.86
C HIS A 149 -6.74 -21.72 5.31
N PRO A 150 -6.04 -20.93 6.16
CA PRO A 150 -5.96 -21.23 7.58
C PRO A 150 -7.33 -21.13 8.24
N THR A 151 -7.47 -21.83 9.37
CA THR A 151 -8.62 -21.61 10.26
C THR A 151 -8.44 -20.32 11.07
N ALA A 152 -9.52 -19.73 11.58
CA ALA A 152 -9.46 -18.49 12.37
C ALA A 152 -8.47 -18.55 13.55
N HIS A 153 -8.37 -19.70 14.23
CA HIS A 153 -7.49 -19.88 15.39
C HIS A 153 -6.03 -20.15 15.01
N ARG A 154 -5.76 -20.54 13.76
CA ARG A 154 -4.40 -20.86 13.26
C ARG A 154 -3.79 -19.76 12.40
N LEU A 155 -4.59 -18.82 11.91
CA LEU A 155 -4.17 -17.76 10.97
C LEU A 155 -2.85 -17.08 11.36
N ILE A 156 -2.69 -16.66 12.62
CA ILE A 156 -1.47 -15.95 13.07
C ILE A 156 -0.26 -16.89 13.10
N ASP A 157 -0.42 -18.08 13.70
CA ASP A 157 0.66 -19.06 13.85
C ASP A 157 1.15 -19.57 12.49
N GLU A 158 0.22 -19.90 11.59
CA GLU A 158 0.56 -20.42 10.26
C GLU A 158 1.10 -19.33 9.33
N THR A 159 0.70 -18.07 9.52
CA THR A 159 1.38 -16.95 8.86
C THR A 159 2.81 -16.78 9.38
N ALA A 160 3.05 -16.98 10.68
CA ALA A 160 4.39 -16.95 11.26
C ALA A 160 5.27 -18.11 10.78
N GLU A 161 4.69 -19.31 10.60
CA GLU A 161 5.35 -20.45 9.95
C GLU A 161 5.75 -20.10 8.51
N GLY A 162 4.81 -19.63 7.69
CA GLY A 162 5.08 -19.23 6.31
C GLY A 162 6.12 -18.12 6.18
N LEU A 163 6.13 -17.14 7.10
CA LEU A 163 7.15 -16.09 7.13
C LEU A 163 8.55 -16.62 7.45
N ARG A 164 8.66 -17.62 8.33
CA ARG A 164 9.95 -18.27 8.62
C ARG A 164 10.48 -19.03 7.41
N ASP A 165 9.61 -19.76 6.71
CA ASP A 165 10.00 -20.48 5.48
C ASP A 165 10.47 -19.51 4.39
N LEU A 166 9.78 -18.37 4.24
CA LEU A 166 10.15 -17.30 3.33
C LEU A 166 11.52 -16.70 3.67
N GLU A 167 11.79 -16.40 4.94
CA GLU A 167 13.10 -15.88 5.37
C GLU A 167 14.22 -16.89 5.11
N LEU A 168 14.01 -18.17 5.45
CA LEU A 168 14.98 -19.24 5.22
C LEU A 168 15.32 -19.36 3.73
N TRP A 169 14.29 -19.45 2.88
CA TRP A 169 14.48 -19.53 1.43
C TRP A 169 15.29 -18.34 0.91
N LEU A 170 14.95 -17.11 1.34
CA LEU A 170 15.63 -15.90 0.90
C LEU A 170 17.12 -15.89 1.29
N ARG A 171 17.45 -16.38 2.50
CA ARG A 171 18.83 -16.50 2.98
C ARG A 171 19.63 -17.55 2.21
N GLU A 172 18.99 -18.64 1.77
CA GLU A 172 19.63 -19.71 1.00
C GLU A 172 19.92 -19.31 -0.45
N HIS A 173 19.08 -18.45 -1.05
CA HIS A 173 19.18 -18.07 -2.46
C HIS A 173 20.03 -16.82 -2.72
N ASP A 174 20.52 -16.18 -1.65
CA ASP A 174 21.43 -15.05 -1.71
C ASP A 174 20.97 -13.92 -2.64
N LEU A 175 19.68 -13.57 -2.55
CA LEU A 175 19.08 -12.52 -3.39
C LEU A 175 19.24 -11.12 -2.79
N VAL A 176 19.23 -10.98 -1.47
CA VAL A 176 19.43 -9.71 -0.75
C VAL A 176 19.94 -10.02 0.64
N SER A 177 20.83 -9.18 1.18
CA SER A 177 21.31 -9.37 2.56
C SER A 177 20.19 -9.13 3.55
N ILE A 178 20.05 -9.96 4.58
CA ILE A 178 19.16 -9.65 5.72
C ILE A 178 20.06 -9.41 6.94
N PRO A 179 20.16 -8.15 7.44
CA PRO A 179 21.06 -7.82 8.54
C PRO A 179 20.93 -8.75 9.75
N ALA A 180 22.07 -9.08 10.36
CA ALA A 180 22.11 -9.98 11.50
C ALA A 180 21.32 -9.40 12.68
N GLY A 181 20.54 -10.25 13.35
CA GLY A 181 19.71 -9.82 14.49
C GLY A 181 18.41 -9.11 14.08
N THR A 182 18.08 -9.06 12.79
CA THR A 182 16.74 -8.69 12.32
C THR A 182 15.69 -9.57 13.01
N LYS A 183 14.69 -8.95 13.64
CA LYS A 183 13.61 -9.63 14.33
C LYS A 183 12.28 -9.12 13.81
N VAL A 184 11.39 -10.04 13.46
CA VAL A 184 10.01 -9.73 13.10
C VAL A 184 9.10 -10.76 13.74
N ARG A 185 7.92 -10.33 14.19
CA ARG A 185 6.91 -11.21 14.76
C ARG A 185 5.55 -10.93 14.12
N VAL A 186 4.87 -12.00 13.74
CA VAL A 186 3.48 -11.93 13.31
C VAL A 186 2.60 -11.77 14.53
N VAL A 187 1.73 -10.77 14.50
CA VAL A 187 0.86 -10.43 15.62
C VAL A 187 -0.53 -10.08 15.09
N PRO A 188 -1.60 -10.30 15.88
CA PRO A 188 -2.92 -9.85 15.48
C PRO A 188 -2.95 -8.33 15.36
N THR A 189 -3.58 -7.83 14.31
CA THR A 189 -3.83 -6.39 14.16
C THR A 189 -4.58 -5.86 15.39
N PRO A 190 -4.13 -4.75 16.01
CA PRO A 190 -4.84 -4.12 17.12
C PRO A 190 -6.28 -3.77 16.76
N MET A 191 -7.23 -3.95 17.68
CA MET A 191 -8.67 -3.79 17.40
C MET A 191 -9.02 -2.46 16.73
N HIS A 192 -8.40 -1.36 17.16
CA HIS A 192 -8.63 -0.02 16.61
C HIS A 192 -8.18 0.15 15.14
N MET A 193 -7.35 -0.76 14.61
CA MET A 193 -6.86 -0.71 13.22
C MET A 193 -7.60 -1.66 12.27
N ARG A 194 -8.32 -2.66 12.80
CA ARG A 194 -8.90 -3.76 12.00
C ARG A 194 -9.94 -3.31 10.97
N ALA A 195 -10.56 -2.15 11.17
CA ALA A 195 -11.54 -1.61 10.24
C ALA A 195 -10.97 -1.21 8.86
N THR A 196 -9.66 -0.95 8.78
CA THR A 196 -9.00 -0.44 7.57
C THR A 196 -7.75 -1.21 7.17
N THR A 197 -7.34 -2.19 7.98
CA THR A 197 -6.09 -2.93 7.78
C THR A 197 -6.40 -4.41 7.63
N THR A 198 -5.99 -4.99 6.50
CA THR A 198 -6.00 -6.45 6.29
C THR A 198 -4.73 -7.06 6.86
N ALA A 199 -3.59 -6.57 6.40
CA ALA A 199 -2.27 -6.84 6.94
C ALA A 199 -1.43 -5.57 6.80
N ALA A 200 -0.42 -5.39 7.65
CA ALA A 200 0.47 -4.24 7.59
C ALA A 200 1.78 -4.47 8.34
N MET A 201 2.85 -3.86 7.86
CA MET A 201 4.13 -3.85 8.56
C MET A 201 4.30 -2.62 9.47
N SER A 202 4.61 -2.86 10.75
CA SER A 202 5.12 -1.84 11.68
C SER A 202 6.59 -2.08 11.95
N SER A 203 7.44 -1.34 11.25
CA SER A 203 8.90 -1.43 11.39
C SER A 203 9.43 -0.46 12.44
N PRO A 204 10.54 -0.79 13.14
CA PRO A 204 11.21 0.14 14.03
C PRO A 204 11.58 1.43 13.30
N GLY A 205 11.38 2.56 13.96
CA GLY A 205 11.78 3.86 13.44
C GLY A 205 13.30 3.95 13.21
N PRO A 206 13.76 4.76 12.24
CA PRO A 206 15.18 4.85 11.88
C PRO A 206 16.11 5.35 13.00
N PHE A 207 15.54 5.93 14.05
CA PHE A 207 16.27 6.48 15.21
C PHE A 207 15.92 5.77 16.52
N GLU A 208 15.12 4.70 16.47
CA GLU A 208 14.81 3.90 17.64
C GLU A 208 16.06 3.14 18.11
N LYS A 209 16.25 3.15 19.44
CA LYS A 209 17.40 2.53 20.12
C LYS A 209 17.05 1.22 20.81
N GLU A 210 15.77 1.03 21.12
CA GLU A 210 15.22 -0.12 21.85
C GLU A 210 14.03 -0.68 21.07
N GLY A 211 13.64 -1.92 21.35
CA GLY A 211 12.46 -2.51 20.73
C GLY A 211 12.59 -2.70 19.21
N LEU A 212 13.77 -3.07 18.70
CA LEU A 212 14.06 -3.21 17.27
C LEU A 212 13.40 -4.44 16.59
N GLU A 213 12.27 -4.91 17.13
CA GLU A 213 11.46 -5.97 16.55
C GLU A 213 10.39 -5.35 15.63
N GLY A 214 10.32 -5.81 14.38
CA GLY A 214 9.21 -5.52 13.49
C GLY A 214 7.95 -6.27 13.88
N LEU A 215 6.80 -5.61 13.80
CA LEU A 215 5.49 -6.22 14.02
C LEU A 215 4.76 -6.35 12.69
N TYR A 216 4.57 -7.58 12.24
CA TYR A 216 3.76 -7.89 11.06
C TYR A 216 2.33 -8.15 11.50
N TYR A 217 1.46 -7.17 11.29
CA TYR A 217 0.05 -7.25 11.66
C TYR A 217 -0.73 -8.04 10.63
N VAL A 218 -1.52 -9.01 11.10
CA VAL A 218 -2.51 -9.73 10.30
C VAL A 218 -3.84 -9.66 11.03
N THR A 219 -4.89 -9.24 10.32
CA THR A 219 -6.20 -9.02 10.94
C THR A 219 -6.97 -10.33 11.07
N PRO A 220 -7.22 -10.80 12.31
CA PRO A 220 -7.98 -12.03 12.52
C PRO A 220 -9.45 -11.82 12.17
N ALA A 221 -10.16 -12.93 11.94
CA ALA A 221 -11.61 -12.89 11.84
C ALA A 221 -12.23 -12.48 13.19
N GLU A 222 -13.31 -11.69 13.17
CA GLU A 222 -13.98 -11.28 14.41
C GLU A 222 -14.92 -12.37 14.93
N ASP A 223 -14.97 -12.50 16.25
CA ASP A 223 -15.86 -13.45 16.93
C ASP A 223 -17.34 -13.15 16.66
N SER A 224 -17.68 -11.87 16.44
CA SER A 224 -19.03 -11.40 16.16
C SER A 224 -19.49 -11.60 14.72
N TRP A 225 -18.61 -11.99 13.81
CA TRP A 225 -19.00 -12.22 12.42
C TRP A 225 -19.82 -13.50 12.28
N ASP A 226 -20.82 -13.46 11.40
CA ASP A 226 -21.54 -14.67 11.01
C ASP A 226 -20.63 -15.64 10.25
N PRO A 227 -20.99 -16.93 10.16
CA PRO A 227 -20.15 -17.93 9.52
C PRO A 227 -19.75 -17.60 8.08
N LYS A 228 -20.63 -16.93 7.31
CA LYS A 228 -20.35 -16.60 5.92
C LYS A 228 -19.30 -15.50 5.82
N THR A 229 -19.45 -14.40 6.55
CA THR A 229 -18.44 -13.33 6.55
C THR A 229 -17.09 -13.79 7.10
N ARG A 230 -17.10 -14.66 8.12
CA ARG A 230 -15.87 -15.28 8.63
C ARG A 230 -15.16 -16.10 7.55
N GLU A 231 -15.91 -16.92 6.83
CA GLU A 231 -15.37 -17.74 5.74
C GLU A 231 -14.82 -16.87 4.60
N GLU A 232 -15.58 -15.88 4.13
CA GLU A 232 -15.14 -14.93 3.10
C GLU A 232 -13.81 -14.23 3.48
N TRP A 233 -13.65 -13.85 4.75
CA TRP A 233 -12.41 -13.25 5.24
C TRP A 233 -11.23 -14.22 5.26
N LEU A 234 -11.43 -15.46 5.71
CA LEU A 234 -10.35 -16.45 5.75
C LEU A 234 -9.93 -16.88 4.34
N ARG A 235 -10.88 -17.02 3.41
CA ARG A 235 -10.60 -17.23 1.98
C ARG A 235 -9.80 -16.09 1.36
N HIS A 236 -10.12 -14.85 1.73
CA HIS A 236 -9.32 -13.68 1.34
C HIS A 236 -7.88 -13.76 1.87
N LEU A 237 -7.70 -14.29 3.08
CA LEU A 237 -6.40 -14.57 3.71
C LEU A 237 -5.95 -16.04 3.53
N ASN A 238 -6.18 -16.62 2.35
CA ASN A 238 -5.69 -17.96 2.02
C ASN A 238 -4.15 -18.02 2.03
N TYR A 239 -3.57 -19.23 2.09
CA TYR A 239 -2.11 -19.38 2.22
C TYR A 239 -1.32 -18.76 1.07
N VAL A 240 -1.85 -18.78 -0.16
CA VAL A 240 -1.15 -18.23 -1.33
C VAL A 240 -1.14 -16.71 -1.25
N THR A 241 -2.28 -16.10 -0.94
CA THR A 241 -2.37 -14.65 -0.74
C THR A 241 -1.53 -14.19 0.45
N LEU A 242 -1.53 -14.91 1.58
CA LEU A 242 -0.67 -14.59 2.72
C LEU A 242 0.82 -14.64 2.37
N LYS A 243 1.26 -15.54 1.50
CA LYS A 243 2.64 -15.58 1.01
C LYS A 243 3.00 -14.35 0.19
N ASP A 244 2.14 -13.95 -0.75
CA ASP A 244 2.34 -12.74 -1.56
C ASP A 244 2.39 -11.47 -0.68
N ILE A 245 1.44 -11.34 0.25
CA ILE A 245 1.43 -10.23 1.22
C ILE A 245 2.69 -10.25 2.09
N SER A 246 3.16 -11.43 2.53
CA SER A 246 4.37 -11.53 3.36
C SER A 246 5.64 -11.14 2.59
N ILE A 247 5.68 -11.39 1.27
CA ILE A 247 6.73 -10.88 0.38
C ILE A 247 6.69 -9.35 0.35
N HIS A 248 5.50 -8.78 0.13
CA HIS A 248 5.29 -7.34 0.03
C HIS A 248 5.62 -6.60 1.34
N GLU A 249 5.06 -7.05 2.46
CA GLU A 249 5.14 -6.36 3.74
C GLU A 249 6.48 -6.61 4.46
N VAL A 250 7.07 -7.81 4.31
CA VAL A 250 8.17 -8.24 5.17
C VAL A 250 9.46 -8.56 4.38
N PHE A 251 9.55 -9.75 3.80
CA PHE A 251 10.78 -10.27 3.21
C PHE A 251 10.59 -10.64 1.73
N PRO A 252 11.31 -10.04 0.77
CA PRO A 252 12.25 -8.93 0.91
C PRO A 252 11.62 -7.53 0.81
N GLY A 253 10.31 -7.35 0.96
CA GLY A 253 9.62 -6.08 0.73
C GLY A 253 9.85 -4.97 1.78
N HIS A 254 8.76 -4.38 2.30
CA HIS A 254 8.81 -3.15 3.10
C HIS A 254 9.72 -3.25 4.33
N PHE A 255 9.57 -4.30 5.15
CA PHE A 255 10.38 -4.44 6.36
C PHE A 255 11.88 -4.48 6.04
N THR A 256 12.26 -5.26 5.03
CA THR A 256 13.66 -5.35 4.59
C THR A 256 14.19 -3.98 4.18
N HIS A 257 13.44 -3.22 3.37
CA HIS A 257 13.85 -1.87 3.00
C HIS A 257 14.04 -0.95 4.22
N ARG A 258 13.13 -1.00 5.20
CA ARG A 258 13.24 -0.22 6.45
C ARG A 258 14.46 -0.61 7.27
N VAL A 259 14.74 -1.91 7.38
CA VAL A 259 15.94 -2.41 8.06
C VAL A 259 17.20 -1.87 7.39
N PHE A 260 17.29 -1.92 6.05
CA PHE A 260 18.43 -1.36 5.32
C PHE A 260 18.59 0.15 5.52
N GLN A 261 17.49 0.91 5.44
CA GLN A 261 17.51 2.35 5.68
C GLN A 261 18.12 2.67 7.05
N ARG A 262 17.70 1.93 8.07
CA ARG A 262 18.18 2.10 9.44
C ARG A 262 19.66 1.77 9.59
N GLU A 263 20.09 0.61 9.09
CA GLU A 263 21.45 0.09 9.26
C GLU A 263 22.46 0.84 8.39
N PHE A 264 22.15 1.05 7.11
CA PHE A 264 23.12 1.51 6.11
C PHE A 264 22.92 2.97 5.66
N GLY A 265 21.84 3.63 6.09
CA GLY A 265 21.60 5.04 5.78
C GLY A 265 22.74 5.93 6.29
N LYS A 266 23.54 6.49 5.37
CA LYS A 266 24.74 7.29 5.70
C LYS A 266 24.44 8.71 6.21
N SER A 267 23.18 9.15 6.18
CA SER A 267 22.76 10.48 6.66
C SER A 267 21.36 10.41 7.27
N MET A 268 21.00 11.39 8.10
CA MET A 268 19.65 11.52 8.66
C MET A 268 18.58 11.48 7.56
N THR A 269 18.83 12.16 6.44
CA THR A 269 17.94 12.13 5.27
C THR A 269 17.80 10.73 4.70
N ARG A 270 18.90 9.99 4.46
CA ARG A 270 18.81 8.62 3.91
C ARG A 270 18.14 7.62 4.86
N LYS A 271 18.21 7.88 6.17
CA LYS A 271 17.51 7.07 7.19
C LYS A 271 16.02 7.38 7.29
N ALA A 272 15.61 8.64 7.10
CA ALA A 272 14.24 9.09 7.39
C ALA A 272 13.40 9.43 6.16
N TYR A 273 14.01 9.77 5.03
CA TYR A 273 13.30 10.16 3.83
C TYR A 273 12.64 8.94 3.19
N TRP A 274 11.36 9.10 2.87
CA TRP A 274 10.55 8.08 2.21
C TRP A 274 9.97 8.65 0.93
N ASN A 275 10.29 8.03 -0.19
CA ASN A 275 9.59 8.23 -1.45
C ASN A 275 8.56 7.09 -1.61
N TYR A 276 7.31 7.48 -1.86
CA TYR A 276 6.19 6.53 -1.98
C TYR A 276 6.41 5.54 -3.13
N ALA A 277 6.76 6.03 -4.33
CA ALA A 277 6.98 5.16 -5.48
C ALA A 277 8.13 4.17 -5.26
N PHE A 278 9.22 4.58 -4.61
CA PHE A 278 10.34 3.68 -4.30
C PHE A 278 9.88 2.57 -3.35
N GLY A 279 9.25 2.93 -2.23
CA GLY A 279 8.89 1.96 -1.20
C GLY A 279 7.86 0.94 -1.67
N GLU A 280 6.79 1.41 -2.31
CA GLU A 280 5.74 0.57 -2.90
C GLU A 280 6.25 -0.20 -4.12
N GLY A 281 7.05 0.45 -4.95
CA GLY A 281 7.65 -0.15 -6.14
C GLY A 281 8.67 -1.23 -5.81
N TRP A 282 9.43 -1.08 -4.71
CA TRP A 282 10.34 -2.11 -4.21
C TRP A 282 9.57 -3.35 -3.78
N ALA A 283 8.55 -3.18 -2.92
CA ALA A 283 7.72 -4.29 -2.48
C ALA A 283 7.03 -4.99 -3.67
N HIS A 284 6.48 -4.22 -4.60
CA HIS A 284 5.86 -4.75 -5.80
C HIS A 284 6.85 -5.44 -6.75
N TYR A 285 8.07 -4.92 -6.88
CA TYR A 285 9.16 -5.58 -7.61
C TYR A 285 9.57 -6.91 -6.96
N CYS A 286 9.63 -6.95 -5.62
CA CYS A 286 9.97 -8.16 -4.88
C CYS A 286 8.93 -9.28 -5.05
N GLU A 287 7.64 -8.94 -5.13
CA GLU A 287 6.58 -9.90 -5.47
C GLU A 287 6.94 -10.63 -6.77
N GLU A 288 7.21 -9.91 -7.87
CA GLU A 288 7.58 -10.51 -9.16
C GLU A 288 8.93 -11.25 -9.11
N MET A 289 9.96 -10.59 -8.56
CA MET A 289 11.34 -11.08 -8.54
C MET A 289 11.49 -12.39 -7.78
N MET A 290 10.83 -12.54 -6.63
CA MET A 290 10.90 -13.78 -5.86
C MET A 290 10.46 -14.99 -6.68
N LEU A 291 9.38 -14.84 -7.46
CA LEU A 291 8.87 -15.91 -8.29
C LEU A 291 9.75 -16.15 -9.53
N ASP A 292 10.39 -15.11 -10.07
CA ASP A 292 11.36 -15.25 -11.17
C ASP A 292 12.60 -16.03 -10.75
N GLU A 293 13.03 -15.86 -9.49
CA GLU A 293 14.17 -16.58 -8.90
C GLU A 293 13.77 -17.96 -8.33
N GLY A 294 12.52 -18.40 -8.54
CA GLY A 294 12.06 -19.76 -8.27
C GLY A 294 11.30 -19.99 -6.96
N TYR A 295 10.91 -18.93 -6.24
CA TYR A 295 10.05 -19.07 -5.06
C TYR A 295 8.59 -19.29 -5.44
N GLY A 296 7.91 -20.21 -4.75
CA GLY A 296 6.48 -20.43 -4.89
C GLY A 296 6.09 -21.34 -6.06
N ASN A 297 4.90 -21.13 -6.61
CA ASN A 297 4.29 -21.98 -7.63
C ASN A 297 3.34 -21.18 -8.54
N ASP A 298 2.71 -21.86 -9.49
CA ASP A 298 1.75 -21.26 -10.42
C ASP A 298 0.60 -20.52 -9.71
N ALA A 299 0.10 -21.04 -8.57
CA ALA A 299 -0.95 -20.37 -7.81
C ALA A 299 -0.46 -19.03 -7.24
N LEU A 300 0.76 -19.00 -6.70
CA LEU A 300 1.36 -17.75 -6.23
C LEU A 300 1.57 -16.76 -7.40
N ARG A 301 2.03 -17.25 -8.56
CA ARG A 301 2.19 -16.40 -9.75
C ARG A 301 0.86 -15.81 -10.22
N LEU A 302 -0.21 -16.59 -10.18
CA LEU A 302 -1.55 -16.13 -10.55
C LEU A 302 -2.03 -15.02 -9.61
N ILE A 303 -1.88 -15.21 -8.30
CA ILE A 303 -2.22 -14.18 -7.30
C ILE A 303 -1.36 -12.92 -7.49
N GLN A 304 -0.04 -13.07 -7.62
CA GLN A 304 0.89 -11.97 -7.86
C GLN A 304 0.52 -11.16 -9.11
N LEU A 305 0.16 -11.83 -10.21
CA LEU A 305 -0.28 -11.16 -11.45
C LEU A 305 -1.60 -10.42 -11.26
N LYS A 306 -2.57 -11.00 -10.56
CA LYS A 306 -3.83 -10.32 -10.24
C LYS A 306 -3.59 -9.06 -9.40
N GLU A 307 -2.69 -9.16 -8.43
CA GLU A 307 -2.26 -8.04 -7.59
C GLU A 307 -1.51 -6.97 -8.41
N ALA A 308 -0.66 -7.37 -9.36
CA ALA A 308 0.00 -6.47 -10.31
C ALA A 308 -1.01 -5.70 -11.18
N LEU A 309 -2.03 -6.38 -11.71
CA LEU A 309 -3.06 -5.75 -12.54
C LEU A 309 -3.84 -4.67 -11.81
N LEU A 310 -4.14 -4.86 -10.52
CA LEU A 310 -4.75 -3.80 -9.70
C LEU A 310 -3.83 -2.57 -9.62
N ARG A 311 -2.53 -2.79 -9.40
CA ARG A 311 -1.53 -1.72 -9.29
C ARG A 311 -1.34 -0.99 -10.64
N ASP A 312 -1.42 -1.72 -11.75
CA ASP A 312 -1.43 -1.15 -13.11
C ASP A 312 -2.70 -0.34 -13.38
N CYS A 313 -3.86 -0.83 -12.93
CA CYS A 313 -5.11 -0.09 -13.03
C CYS A 313 -5.05 1.22 -12.23
N ARG A 314 -4.53 1.20 -11.00
CA ARG A 314 -4.32 2.42 -10.19
C ARG A 314 -3.42 3.42 -10.92
N PHE A 315 -2.33 2.93 -11.52
CA PHE A 315 -1.42 3.75 -12.31
C PHE A 315 -2.15 4.43 -13.48
N ILE A 316 -2.82 3.65 -14.32
CA ILE A 316 -3.45 4.15 -15.55
C ILE A 316 -4.62 5.08 -15.21
N VAL A 317 -5.47 4.70 -14.25
CA VAL A 317 -6.60 5.51 -13.81
C VAL A 317 -6.11 6.85 -13.27
N SER A 318 -5.02 6.90 -12.48
CA SER A 318 -4.45 8.16 -11.99
C SER A 318 -4.15 9.14 -13.14
N PHE A 319 -3.44 8.65 -14.15
CA PHE A 319 -3.04 9.45 -15.30
C PHE A 319 -4.26 9.92 -16.08
N TRP A 320 -5.21 9.03 -16.40
CA TRP A 320 -6.40 9.38 -17.15
C TRP A 320 -7.33 10.33 -16.39
N MET A 321 -7.54 10.11 -15.10
CA MET A 321 -8.33 10.98 -14.23
C MET A 321 -7.78 12.41 -14.19
N HIS A 322 -6.49 12.55 -13.95
CA HIS A 322 -5.91 13.87 -13.71
C HIS A 322 -5.42 14.58 -14.98
N THR A 323 -5.30 13.89 -16.11
CA THR A 323 -4.77 14.49 -17.36
C THR A 323 -5.69 14.36 -18.57
N GLN A 324 -6.65 13.43 -18.57
CA GLN A 324 -7.51 13.14 -19.73
C GLN A 324 -9.02 13.17 -19.41
N GLY A 325 -9.40 13.52 -18.18
CA GLY A 325 -10.81 13.74 -17.80
C GLY A 325 -11.63 12.47 -17.61
N LEU A 326 -11.00 11.34 -17.27
CA LEU A 326 -11.71 10.10 -16.94
C LEU A 326 -12.55 10.28 -15.67
N GLY A 327 -13.85 9.99 -15.75
CA GLY A 327 -14.75 10.03 -14.60
C GLY A 327 -14.65 8.79 -13.70
N VAL A 328 -15.21 8.88 -12.48
CA VAL A 328 -15.20 7.79 -11.49
C VAL A 328 -15.88 6.52 -12.01
N ASP A 329 -17.03 6.63 -12.69
CA ASP A 329 -17.73 5.46 -13.24
C ASP A 329 -16.94 4.74 -14.34
N GLN A 330 -16.26 5.50 -15.20
CA GLN A 330 -15.40 4.94 -16.26
C GLN A 330 -14.16 4.26 -15.66
N ALA A 331 -13.58 4.87 -14.63
CA ALA A 331 -12.49 4.26 -13.88
C ALA A 331 -12.91 2.96 -13.16
N ARG A 332 -14.08 2.94 -12.53
CA ARG A 332 -14.64 1.73 -11.93
C ARG A 332 -14.75 0.62 -12.98
N GLN A 333 -15.35 0.93 -14.13
CA GLN A 333 -15.50 -0.05 -15.21
C GLN A 333 -14.15 -0.60 -15.68
N PHE A 334 -13.18 0.30 -15.90
CA PHE A 334 -11.83 -0.09 -16.29
C PHE A 334 -11.15 -1.01 -15.27
N ILE A 335 -11.28 -0.71 -13.97
CA ILE A 335 -10.73 -1.56 -12.89
C ILE A 335 -11.42 -2.92 -12.85
N MET A 336 -12.75 -2.98 -12.99
CA MET A 336 -13.48 -4.25 -13.02
C MET A 336 -13.01 -5.14 -14.18
N GLU A 337 -12.85 -4.56 -15.38
CA GLU A 337 -12.46 -5.29 -16.59
C GLU A 337 -11.01 -5.79 -16.56
N ASN A 338 -10.10 -5.02 -15.96
CA ASN A 338 -8.66 -5.27 -16.07
C ASN A 338 -8.03 -5.82 -14.79
N ALA A 339 -8.62 -5.60 -13.61
CA ALA A 339 -8.18 -6.17 -12.33
C ALA A 339 -9.11 -7.27 -11.80
N TYR A 340 -10.16 -7.65 -12.56
CA TYR A 340 -11.11 -8.71 -12.21
C TYR A 340 -11.76 -8.49 -10.82
N MET A 341 -12.06 -7.24 -10.49
CA MET A 341 -12.67 -6.85 -9.22
C MET A 341 -14.18 -6.76 -9.33
N GLU A 342 -14.85 -7.11 -8.24
CA GLU A 342 -16.28 -6.84 -8.05
C GLU A 342 -16.57 -5.34 -7.96
N THR A 343 -17.83 -4.97 -8.18
CA THR A 343 -18.26 -3.56 -8.30
C THR A 343 -17.86 -2.69 -7.11
N LEU A 344 -18.12 -3.15 -5.88
CA LEU A 344 -17.89 -2.33 -4.69
C LEU A 344 -16.38 -2.09 -4.41
N PRO A 345 -15.51 -3.11 -4.43
CA PRO A 345 -14.06 -2.90 -4.38
C PRO A 345 -13.54 -1.97 -5.49
N ALA A 346 -13.99 -2.17 -6.74
CA ALA A 346 -13.57 -1.33 -7.86
C ALA A 346 -14.03 0.13 -7.73
N GLU A 347 -15.24 0.36 -7.19
CA GLU A 347 -15.75 1.70 -6.90
C GLU A 347 -14.89 2.41 -5.86
N ARG A 348 -14.46 1.71 -4.80
CA ARG A 348 -13.58 2.28 -3.77
C ARG A 348 -12.22 2.68 -4.34
N GLU A 349 -11.64 1.86 -5.21
CA GLU A 349 -10.38 2.16 -5.89
C GLU A 349 -10.52 3.34 -6.88
N ALA A 350 -11.63 3.39 -7.63
CA ALA A 350 -11.93 4.52 -8.52
C ALA A 350 -12.12 5.83 -7.73
N LEU A 351 -12.84 5.80 -6.61
CA LEU A 351 -13.01 6.96 -5.72
C LEU A 351 -11.66 7.39 -5.11
N ARG A 352 -10.82 6.43 -4.71
CA ARG A 352 -9.47 6.69 -4.20
C ARG A 352 -8.65 7.52 -5.19
N GLY A 353 -8.75 7.21 -6.48
CA GLY A 353 -8.06 7.93 -7.54
C GLY A 353 -8.35 9.42 -7.62
N THR A 354 -9.50 9.88 -7.10
CA THR A 354 -9.86 11.29 -7.14
C THR A 354 -9.04 12.16 -6.18
N PHE A 355 -8.53 11.59 -5.09
CA PHE A 355 -7.78 12.31 -4.04
C PHE A 355 -6.36 11.78 -3.83
N ASP A 356 -6.10 10.49 -4.10
CA ASP A 356 -4.78 9.89 -4.05
C ASP A 356 -4.17 9.88 -5.44
N HIS A 357 -3.77 11.06 -5.91
CA HIS A 357 -3.12 11.23 -7.21
C HIS A 357 -1.78 10.48 -7.32
N SER A 358 -1.22 9.94 -6.23
CA SER A 358 0.09 9.28 -6.22
C SER A 358 0.03 7.77 -6.09
N TYR A 359 -1.16 7.16 -6.00
CA TYR A 359 -1.34 5.71 -6.06
C TYR A 359 -0.86 5.04 -7.37
N TYR A 360 -0.34 5.80 -8.34
CA TYR A 360 0.50 5.27 -9.43
C TYR A 360 1.86 4.72 -8.95
N GLY A 361 2.28 5.05 -7.73
CA GLY A 361 3.63 4.80 -7.23
C GLY A 361 4.08 3.34 -7.27
N TYR A 362 3.15 2.39 -7.10
CA TYR A 362 3.43 0.95 -7.14
C TYR A 362 4.07 0.53 -8.47
N THR A 363 3.32 0.65 -9.57
CA THR A 363 3.79 0.27 -10.91
C THR A 363 4.91 1.19 -11.37
N LEU A 364 4.83 2.51 -11.09
CA LEU A 364 5.91 3.43 -11.46
C LEU A 364 7.24 2.98 -10.85
N GLY A 365 7.27 2.74 -9.55
CA GLY A 365 8.50 2.36 -8.86
C GLY A 365 9.02 1.01 -9.31
N LYS A 366 8.15 -0.01 -9.45
CA LYS A 366 8.55 -1.33 -9.99
C LYS A 366 9.24 -1.20 -11.34
N LEU A 367 8.64 -0.46 -12.28
CA LEU A 367 9.18 -0.30 -13.63
C LEU A 367 10.52 0.45 -13.65
N PHE A 368 10.69 1.48 -12.80
CA PHE A 368 11.95 2.20 -12.70
C PHE A 368 13.04 1.39 -11.99
N ILE A 369 12.68 0.54 -11.02
CA ILE A 369 13.61 -0.42 -10.41
C ILE A 369 14.07 -1.47 -11.43
N LYS A 370 13.16 -2.00 -12.27
CA LYS A 370 13.52 -2.94 -13.36
C LYS A 370 14.48 -2.28 -14.35
N LYS A 371 14.24 -1.03 -14.76
CA LYS A 371 15.18 -0.26 -15.59
C LYS A 371 16.55 -0.06 -14.93
N ALA A 372 16.57 0.29 -13.65
CA ALA A 372 17.81 0.41 -12.90
C ALA A 372 18.56 -0.93 -12.79
N ARG A 373 17.83 -2.06 -12.64
CA ARG A 373 18.39 -3.41 -12.66
C ARG A 373 19.05 -3.72 -13.99
N GLU A 374 18.34 -3.48 -15.11
CA GLU A 374 18.88 -3.66 -16.46
C GLU A 374 20.15 -2.83 -16.68
N HIS A 375 20.12 -1.54 -16.31
CA HIS A 375 21.27 -0.65 -16.43
C HIS A 375 22.46 -1.10 -15.58
N PHE A 376 22.21 -1.53 -14.34
CA PHE A 376 23.24 -2.04 -13.43
C PHE A 376 23.95 -3.26 -14.02
N PHE A 377 23.22 -4.25 -14.53
CA PHE A 377 23.83 -5.46 -15.08
C PHE A 377 24.50 -5.25 -16.44
N GLN A 378 24.14 -4.21 -17.19
CA GLN A 378 24.90 -3.81 -18.39
C GLN A 378 26.30 -3.30 -18.02
N THR A 379 26.43 -2.61 -16.88
CA THR A 379 27.71 -2.03 -16.41
C THR A 379 28.49 -2.96 -15.47
N HIS A 380 27.80 -3.90 -14.81
CA HIS A 380 28.35 -4.88 -13.87
C HIS A 380 27.88 -6.31 -14.22
N PRO A 381 28.27 -6.87 -15.39
CA PRO A 381 27.72 -8.13 -15.89
C PRO A 381 28.05 -9.36 -15.06
N SER A 382 29.05 -9.28 -14.18
CA SER A 382 29.43 -10.36 -13.26
C SER A 382 28.90 -10.17 -11.85
N ALA A 383 28.14 -9.10 -11.59
CA ALA A 383 27.57 -8.86 -10.28
C ALA A 383 26.46 -9.87 -9.96
N SER A 384 26.19 -10.09 -8.68
CA SER A 384 25.07 -10.91 -8.22
C SER A 384 23.78 -10.11 -8.04
N ALA A 385 22.65 -10.80 -7.91
CA ALA A 385 21.38 -10.18 -7.53
C ALA A 385 21.47 -9.46 -6.18
N ARG A 386 22.13 -10.07 -5.18
CA ARG A 386 22.40 -9.44 -3.88
C ARG A 386 23.18 -8.14 -4.02
N GLU A 387 24.22 -8.09 -4.84
CA GLU A 387 24.99 -6.86 -5.02
C GLU A 387 24.13 -5.72 -5.56
N PHE A 388 23.26 -5.99 -6.54
CA PHE A 388 22.29 -5.01 -7.03
C PHE A 388 21.32 -4.58 -5.93
N HIS A 389 20.67 -5.53 -5.24
CA HIS A 389 19.63 -5.23 -4.25
C HIS A 389 20.19 -4.51 -3.02
N ASP A 390 21.33 -4.94 -2.48
CA ASP A 390 21.96 -4.29 -1.32
C ASP A 390 22.37 -2.85 -1.66
N ARG A 391 22.88 -2.64 -2.89
CA ARG A 391 23.23 -1.30 -3.38
C ARG A 391 21.99 -0.42 -3.51
N LEU A 392 20.93 -0.94 -4.11
CA LEU A 392 19.66 -0.24 -4.29
C LEU A 392 19.05 0.16 -2.93
N LEU A 393 18.94 -0.78 -1.99
CA LEU A 393 18.40 -0.52 -0.65
C LEU A 393 19.28 0.43 0.17
N GLY A 394 20.60 0.38 -0.03
CA GLY A 394 21.55 1.35 0.54
C GLY A 394 21.36 2.78 0.06
N LEU A 395 20.64 3.02 -1.04
CA LEU A 395 20.27 4.38 -1.46
C LEU A 395 19.25 5.03 -0.50
N GLY A 396 18.47 4.23 0.22
CA GLY A 396 17.34 4.68 1.03
C GLY A 396 16.06 4.71 0.21
N GLY A 397 15.14 5.63 0.48
CA GLY A 397 13.90 5.82 -0.29
C GLY A 397 14.03 6.96 -1.30
N VAL A 398 14.98 6.89 -2.23
CA VAL A 398 15.25 7.99 -3.18
C VAL A 398 14.16 8.07 -4.27
N PRO A 399 13.91 9.25 -4.87
CA PRO A 399 13.00 9.37 -6.01
C PRO A 399 13.40 8.45 -7.15
N VAL A 400 12.43 7.70 -7.69
CA VAL A 400 12.71 6.58 -8.61
C VAL A 400 13.32 7.01 -9.95
N GLY A 401 13.11 8.27 -10.37
CA GLY A 401 13.74 8.85 -11.56
C GLY A 401 15.25 9.05 -11.46
N LEU A 402 15.83 8.90 -10.26
CA LEU A 402 17.27 9.01 -10.04
C LEU A 402 17.97 7.65 -9.97
N LEU A 403 17.24 6.52 -10.03
CA LEU A 403 17.82 5.20 -9.74
C LEU A 403 18.88 4.79 -10.75
N GLU A 404 18.63 4.97 -12.04
CA GLU A 404 19.61 4.63 -13.09
C GLU A 404 20.94 5.38 -12.90
N GLU A 405 20.91 6.64 -12.46
CA GLU A 405 22.12 7.43 -12.18
C GLU A 405 22.84 6.98 -10.89
N LEU A 406 22.07 6.66 -9.85
CA LEU A 406 22.61 6.38 -8.51
C LEU A 406 23.09 4.94 -8.32
N ILE A 407 22.65 4.01 -9.18
CA ILE A 407 22.97 2.58 -9.06
C ILE A 407 24.33 2.21 -9.69
N VAL A 408 24.96 3.09 -10.48
CA VAL A 408 26.23 2.85 -11.20
C VAL A 408 27.44 3.00 -10.31
#